data_AF-A0AAV0W8Z7-F1
#
_entry.id   AF-A0AAV0W8Z7-F1
#
_cell.length_a   1.000
_cell.length_b   1.000
_cell.length_c   1.000
_cell.angle_alpha   90.00
_cell.angle_beta   90.00
_cell.angle_gamma   90.00
#
_symmetry.space_group_name_H-M   'P 1'
#
loop_
_entity.id
_entity.type
_entity.pdbx_description
1 polymer ?
#
loop_
_entity_poly.entity_id
_entity_poly.type
_entity_poly.pdbx_seq_one_letter_code
_entity_poly.pdbx_strand_id
1 'polypeptide(L)'
;MKFRSIHKFPPANIGDSVRVSLPDVDRGRADPRNIIFGVVSIEDGQYYKLGNKYVTLPQLYTRNQFGVCPVSLIPLDEVVHVEKSLREICESNVRWWWSRIILCNSKCHGSMPCNNKG
;
A
#
# COMPACT_ATOMS: atom_id res chain seq x y z
N MET A 1 19.36 -14.22 9.55
CA MET A 1 18.93 -12.84 9.25
C MET A 1 19.29 -12.50 7.80
N LYS A 2 18.31 -12.27 6.92
CA LYS A 2 18.60 -11.87 5.52
C LYS A 2 18.82 -10.37 5.46
N PHE A 3 20.08 -9.94 5.41
CA PHE A 3 20.46 -8.56 5.09
C PHE A 3 19.90 -8.23 3.69
N ARG A 4 18.82 -7.45 3.64
CA ARG A 4 18.23 -7.00 2.38
C ARG A 4 18.90 -5.67 2.02
N SER A 5 19.84 -5.73 1.08
CA SER A 5 20.63 -4.60 0.63
C SER A 5 19.77 -3.38 0.27
N ILE A 6 20.34 -2.21 0.54
CA ILE A 6 19.80 -0.85 0.37
C ILE A 6 19.27 -0.57 -1.05
N HIS A 7 19.68 -1.37 -2.05
CA HIS A 7 19.16 -1.33 -3.42
C HIS A 7 17.79 -2.01 -3.61
N LYS A 8 17.24 -2.69 -2.60
CA LYS A 8 15.97 -3.42 -2.69
C LYS A 8 14.72 -2.55 -2.53
N PHE A 9 14.89 -1.32 -2.06
CA PHE A 9 13.77 -0.42 -1.74
C PHE A 9 14.03 0.97 -2.35
N PRO A 10 13.60 1.21 -3.60
CA PRO A 10 13.73 2.51 -4.22
C PRO A 10 12.98 3.56 -3.38
N PRO A 11 13.48 4.82 -3.32
CA PRO A 11 12.72 5.90 -2.71
C PRO A 11 11.42 6.12 -3.50
N ALA A 12 10.35 6.48 -2.78
CA ALA A 12 9.10 6.93 -3.36
C ALA A 12 9.01 8.46 -3.28
N ASN A 13 8.29 9.06 -4.22
CA ASN A 13 7.96 10.48 -4.21
C ASN A 13 6.50 10.69 -3.79
N ILE A 14 6.15 11.91 -3.41
CA ILE A 14 4.76 12.30 -3.13
C ILE A 14 3.94 12.09 -4.42
N GLY A 15 2.79 11.44 -4.30
CA GLY A 15 1.93 11.06 -5.43
C GLY A 15 2.26 9.70 -6.06
N ASP A 16 3.36 9.06 -5.68
CA ASP A 16 3.64 7.68 -6.12
C ASP A 16 2.66 6.71 -5.46
N SER A 17 2.29 5.67 -6.21
CA SER A 17 1.55 4.54 -5.66
C SER A 17 2.51 3.51 -5.08
N VAL A 18 2.20 3.04 -3.88
CA VAL A 18 2.95 2.04 -3.14
C VAL A 18 2.01 0.92 -2.72
N ARG A 19 2.56 -0.28 -2.57
CA ARG A 19 1.86 -1.45 -2.04
C ARG A 19 2.34 -1.77 -0.64
N VAL A 20 1.40 -1.98 0.27
CA VAL A 20 1.65 -2.39 1.64
C VAL A 20 1.16 -3.83 1.80
N SER A 21 2.03 -4.70 2.29
CA SER A 21 1.69 -6.12 2.50
C SER A 21 0.92 -6.27 3.81
N LEU A 22 -0.19 -7.02 3.74
CA LEU A 22 -0.94 -7.40 4.93
C LEU A 22 -0.27 -8.59 5.62
N PRO A 23 -0.11 -8.56 6.96
CA PRO A 23 0.36 -9.72 7.70
C PRO A 23 -0.70 -10.83 7.67
N ASP A 24 -0.27 -12.08 7.70
CA ASP A 24 -1.18 -13.23 7.60
C ASP A 24 -2.18 -13.32 8.77
N VAL A 25 -1.88 -12.70 9.93
CA VAL A 25 -2.76 -12.66 11.11
C VAL A 25 -4.00 -11.79 10.87
N ASP A 26 -3.85 -10.70 10.11
CA ASP A 26 -4.93 -9.75 9.82
C ASP A 26 -5.67 -10.12 8.53
N ARG A 27 -5.31 -11.24 7.88
CA ARG A 27 -5.78 -11.64 6.56
C ARG A 27 -6.74 -12.82 6.63
N GLY A 28 -7.99 -12.60 6.24
CA GLY A 28 -8.95 -13.66 5.96
C GLY A 28 -8.54 -14.52 4.76
N ARG A 29 -9.11 -15.73 4.64
CA ARG A 29 -8.73 -16.70 3.59
C ARG A 29 -8.91 -16.17 2.16
N ALA A 30 -9.88 -15.28 1.96
CA ALA A 30 -10.19 -14.66 0.68
C ALA A 30 -9.55 -13.27 0.50
N ASP A 31 -8.83 -12.78 1.51
CA ASP A 31 -8.30 -11.43 1.49
C ASP A 31 -6.99 -11.36 0.68
N PRO A 32 -6.81 -10.28 -0.10
CA PRO A 32 -5.63 -10.03 -0.89
C PRO A 32 -4.39 -9.86 -0.01
N ARG A 33 -3.22 -10.14 -0.58
CA ARG A 33 -1.94 -10.05 0.15
C ARG A 33 -1.41 -8.63 0.29
N ASN A 34 -1.80 -7.73 -0.61
CA ASN A 34 -1.29 -6.37 -0.66
C ASN A 34 -2.42 -5.38 -0.93
N ILE A 35 -2.37 -4.24 -0.25
CA ILE A 35 -3.23 -3.07 -0.46
C ILE A 35 -2.39 -1.96 -1.10
N ILE A 36 -2.95 -1.24 -2.07
CA ILE A 36 -2.28 -0.10 -2.71
C ILE A 36 -2.70 1.21 -2.05
N PHE A 37 -1.72 2.06 -1.80
CA PHE A 37 -1.83 3.40 -1.24
C PHE A 37 -1.02 4.39 -2.10
N GLY A 38 -1.38 5.66 -2.07
CA GLY A 38 -0.54 6.77 -2.54
C GLY A 38 0.30 7.32 -1.40
N VAL A 39 1.48 7.85 -1.74
CA VAL A 39 2.31 8.64 -0.81
C VAL A 39 1.71 10.04 -0.70
N VAL A 40 1.29 10.41 0.50
CA VAL A 40 0.64 11.70 0.80
C VAL A 40 1.65 12.75 1.19
N SER A 41 2.56 12.39 2.11
CA SER A 41 3.62 13.28 2.58
C SER A 41 4.86 12.47 2.97
N ILE A 42 6.00 13.14 3.03
CA ILE A 42 7.28 12.57 3.47
C ILE A 42 7.81 13.45 4.60
N GLU A 43 7.98 12.86 5.77
CA GLU A 43 8.55 13.48 6.97
C GLU A 43 10.02 13.06 7.14
N ASP A 44 10.89 14.04 7.41
CA ASP A 44 12.34 13.87 7.60
C ASP A 44 13.07 13.13 6.46
N GLY A 45 12.46 13.05 5.28
CA GLY A 45 12.99 12.30 4.13
C GLY A 45 13.05 10.78 4.33
N GLN A 46 12.49 10.24 5.42
CA GLN A 46 12.57 8.82 5.78
C GLN A 46 11.22 8.18 6.11
N TYR A 47 10.28 8.98 6.60
CA TYR A 47 8.96 8.53 7.03
C TYR A 47 7.90 8.96 6.02
N TYR A 48 7.06 8.03 5.61
CA TYR A 48 6.09 8.21 4.54
C TYR A 48 4.68 8.10 5.12
N LYS A 49 3.87 9.14 4.94
CA LYS A 49 2.44 9.07 5.22
C LYS A 49 1.74 8.52 3.98
N LEU A 50 0.93 7.48 4.18
CA LEU A 50 0.28 6.74 3.10
C LEU A 50 -1.23 6.91 3.18
N GLY A 51 -1.90 7.04 2.05
CA GLY A 51 -3.35 7.21 1.99
C GLY A 51 -3.93 6.80 0.64
N ASN A 52 -5.22 6.57 0.60
CA ASN A 52 -5.95 6.28 -0.61
C ASN A 52 -7.26 7.08 -0.64
N LYS A 53 -8.08 6.84 -1.66
CA LYS A 53 -9.37 7.52 -1.84
C LYS A 53 -10.45 7.28 -0.77
N TYR A 54 -10.11 6.54 0.26
CA TYR A 54 -11.04 6.16 1.32
C TYR A 54 -10.49 6.48 2.70
N VAL A 55 -9.19 6.24 2.90
CA VAL A 55 -8.54 6.30 4.21
C VAL A 55 -7.09 6.74 4.09
N THR A 56 -6.61 7.42 5.12
CA THR A 56 -5.20 7.70 5.36
C THR A 56 -4.72 6.85 6.52
N LEU A 57 -3.51 6.28 6.42
CA LEU A 57 -2.93 5.51 7.51
C LEU A 57 -2.39 6.47 8.58
N PRO A 58 -2.76 6.29 9.86
CA PRO A 58 -2.30 7.16 10.94
C PRO A 58 -0.81 6.93 11.26
N GLN A 59 -0.29 5.72 10.98
CA GLN A 59 1.12 5.41 11.17
C GLN A 59 1.97 5.78 9.96
N LEU A 60 3.20 6.23 10.23
CA LEU A 60 4.20 6.49 9.22
C LEU A 60 4.94 5.22 8.82
N TYR A 61 5.34 5.14 7.56
CA TYR A 61 6.01 3.98 7.00
C TYR A 61 7.44 4.31 6.59
N THR A 62 8.31 3.30 6.65
CA THR A 62 9.66 3.37 6.10
C THR A 62 9.76 2.63 4.77
N ARG A 63 10.76 2.96 3.94
CA ARG A 63 10.94 2.39 2.57
C ARG A 63 10.93 0.86 2.48
N ASN A 64 11.29 0.17 3.56
CA ASN A 64 11.32 -1.30 3.63
C ASN A 64 9.96 -1.95 3.96
N GLN A 65 8.96 -1.16 4.37
CA GLN A 65 7.63 -1.66 4.76
C GLN A 65 6.63 -1.64 3.61
N PHE A 66 6.98 -1.01 2.48
CA PHE A 66 6.16 -0.98 1.27
C PHE A 66 7.00 -1.23 0.02
N GLY A 67 6.34 -1.53 -1.10
CA GLY A 67 6.96 -1.56 -2.41
C GLY A 67 6.44 -0.43 -3.29
N VAL A 68 7.30 0.26 -4.03
CA VAL A 68 6.87 1.25 -5.00
C VAL A 68 6.29 0.55 -6.23
N CYS A 69 5.14 1.05 -6.72
CA CYS A 69 4.53 0.61 -7.96
C CYS A 69 5.05 1.49 -9.11
N PRO A 70 5.41 0.91 -10.28
CA PRO A 70 5.87 1.70 -11.43
C PRO A 70 4.75 2.52 -12.10
N VAL A 71 3.49 2.26 -11.74
CA VAL A 71 2.30 2.94 -12.27
C VAL A 71 1.64 3.68 -11.12
N SER A 72 1.34 4.96 -11.32
CA SER A 72 0.47 5.70 -10.40
C SER A 72 -0.97 5.27 -10.62
N LEU A 73 -1.53 4.63 -9.60
CA LEU A 73 -2.86 4.03 -9.60
C LEU A 73 -3.86 4.82 -8.74
N ILE A 74 -3.34 5.70 -7.88
CA ILE A 74 -4.11 6.55 -6.98
C ILE A 74 -3.62 7.98 -7.19
N PRO A 75 -4.43 8.86 -7.82
CA PRO A 75 -4.08 10.27 -7.91
C PRO A 75 -4.13 10.91 -6.52
N LEU A 76 -3.19 11.82 -6.25
CA LEU A 76 -3.06 12.47 -4.94
C LEU A 76 -4.33 13.26 -4.56
N ASP A 77 -5.01 13.84 -5.56
CA ASP A 77 -6.24 14.62 -5.38
C ASP A 77 -7.44 13.79 -4.89
N GLU A 78 -7.40 12.47 -5.08
CA GLU A 78 -8.48 11.59 -4.59
C GLU A 78 -8.28 11.19 -3.13
N VAL A 79 -7.12 11.42 -2.51
CA VAL A 79 -6.80 10.92 -1.17
C VAL A 79 -7.68 11.59 -0.11
N VAL A 80 -8.32 10.77 0.74
CA VAL A 80 -9.21 11.22 1.81
C VAL A 80 -8.50 11.21 3.17
N HIS A 81 -8.62 12.30 3.93
CA HIS A 81 -8.03 12.48 5.25
C HIS A 81 -8.81 11.81 6.41
N VAL A 82 -9.45 10.66 6.15
CA VAL A 82 -10.09 9.85 7.20
C VAL A 82 -9.08 8.83 7.71
N GLU A 83 -8.66 8.96 8.96
CA GLU A 83 -7.62 8.09 9.51
C GLU A 83 -8.19 6.73 9.94
N LYS A 84 -7.61 5.64 9.42
CA LYS A 84 -7.89 4.25 9.83
C LYS A 84 -6.63 3.40 9.76
N SER A 85 -6.47 2.51 10.72
CA SER A 85 -5.37 1.55 10.75
C SER A 85 -5.57 0.43 9.71
N LEU A 86 -4.48 -0.22 9.28
CA LEU A 86 -4.56 -1.39 8.38
C LEU A 86 -5.46 -2.50 8.91
N ARG A 87 -5.54 -2.65 10.24
CA ARG A 87 -6.37 -3.67 10.87
C ARG A 87 -7.85 -3.35 10.76
N GLU A 88 -8.26 -2.12 11.09
CA GLU A 88 -9.65 -1.67 10.95
C GLU A 88 -10.12 -1.73 9.48
N ILE A 89 -9.19 -1.43 8.56
CA ILE A 89 -9.33 -1.61 7.12
C ILE A 89 -9.67 -3.07 6.80
N CYS A 90 -8.89 -4.03 7.30
CA CYS A 90 -9.11 -5.46 7.03
C CYS A 90 -10.40 -5.99 7.68
N GLU A 91 -10.71 -5.54 8.90
CA GLU A 91 -11.91 -5.92 9.64
C GLU A 91 -13.18 -5.29 9.05
N SER A 92 -13.06 -4.25 8.21
CA SER A 92 -14.21 -3.64 7.57
C SER A 92 -14.85 -4.60 6.55
N ASN A 93 -15.98 -5.19 6.94
CA ASN A 93 -16.81 -6.14 6.18
C ASN A 93 -17.42 -5.59 4.87
N VAL A 94 -16.97 -4.42 4.40
CA VAL A 94 -17.45 -3.83 3.16
C VAL A 94 -16.81 -4.58 1.98
N ARG A 95 -17.48 -5.64 1.52
CA ARG A 95 -17.20 -6.31 0.22
C ARG A 95 -17.01 -5.31 -0.93
N TRP A 96 -17.74 -4.20 -0.90
CA TRP A 96 -17.64 -3.09 -1.86
C TRP A 96 -16.28 -2.39 -1.86
N TRP A 97 -15.59 -2.38 -0.73
CA TRP A 97 -14.31 -1.71 -0.53
C TRP A 97 -13.16 -2.53 -1.13
N TRP A 98 -13.15 -3.84 -0.85
CA TRP A 98 -12.23 -4.79 -1.47
C TRP A 98 -12.42 -4.92 -2.99
N SER A 99 -13.64 -4.73 -3.51
CA SER A 99 -13.91 -4.70 -4.96
C SER A 99 -13.41 -3.44 -5.70
N ARG A 100 -13.06 -2.36 -4.98
CA ARG A 100 -12.61 -1.06 -5.56
C ARG A 100 -11.19 -0.65 -5.18
N ILE A 101 -10.60 -1.27 -4.15
CA ILE A 101 -9.16 -1.19 -3.89
C ILE A 101 -8.47 -2.00 -4.98
N ILE A 102 -7.41 -1.47 -5.57
CA ILE A 102 -6.61 -2.23 -6.53
C ILE A 102 -5.83 -3.27 -5.73
N LEU A 103 -6.32 -4.50 -5.77
CA LEU A 103 -5.74 -5.62 -5.06
C LEU A 103 -4.67 -6.27 -5.91
N CYS A 104 -3.46 -6.40 -5.36
CA CYS A 104 -2.39 -7.17 -5.99
C CYS A 104 -2.27 -8.51 -5.28
N ASN A 105 -2.94 -9.54 -5.82
CA ASN A 105 -2.93 -10.90 -5.27
C ASN A 105 -1.72 -11.72 -5.75
N SER A 106 -1.04 -11.25 -6.78
CA SER A 106 0.12 -11.89 -7.36
C SER A 106 1.36 -11.74 -6.47
N LYS A 107 2.19 -12.78 -6.45
CA LYS A 107 3.56 -12.76 -5.93
C LYS A 107 4.48 -11.87 -6.80
N CYS A 108 4.05 -10.66 -7.17
CA CYS A 108 4.82 -9.74 -8.00
C CYS A 108 6.10 -9.35 -7.26
N HIS A 109 7.21 -10.01 -7.56
CA HIS A 109 8.54 -9.58 -7.13
C HIS A 109 9.03 -8.51 -8.12
N GLY A 110 9.42 -7.33 -7.62
CA GLY A 110 10.03 -6.26 -8.44
C GLY A 110 9.05 -5.27 -9.10
N SER A 111 9.60 -4.50 -10.04
CA SER A 111 9.03 -3.40 -10.83
C SER A 111 8.02 -3.82 -11.90
N MET A 112 7.25 -4.89 -11.68
CA MET A 112 6.19 -5.29 -12.61
C MET A 112 4.84 -4.74 -12.15
N PRO A 113 4.06 -4.10 -13.04
CA PRO A 113 2.71 -3.64 -12.72
C PRO A 113 1.82 -4.84 -12.39
N CYS A 114 0.92 -4.67 -11.41
CA CYS A 114 -0.04 -5.67 -11.02
C CYS A 114 -1.14 -5.79 -12.08
N ASN A 115 -0.87 -6.54 -13.15
CA ASN A 115 -1.91 -6.99 -14.07
C ASN A 115 -2.69 -8.12 -13.39
N ASN A 116 -3.62 -7.77 -12.50
CA ASN A 116 -4.70 -8.67 -12.12
C ASN A 116 -5.57 -8.89 -13.38
N LYS A 117 -5.22 -9.89 -14.19
CA LYS A 117 -6.09 -10.44 -15.23
C LYS A 117 -6.62 -11.78 -14.73
N GLY A 118 -7.94 -11.89 -14.65
CA GLY A 118 -8.68 -13.14 -14.39
C GLY A 118 -9.44 -13.10 -13.09
#